data_AF-A0A7R9XZ90-F1
#
_entry.id   AF-A0A7R9XZ90-F1
#
_cell.length_a   1.000
_cell.length_b   1.000
_cell.length_c   1.000
_cell.angle_alpha   90.00
_cell.angle_beta   90.00
_cell.angle_gamma   90.00
#
_symmetry.space_group_name_H-M   'P 1'
#
loop_
_entity.id
_entity.type
_entity.pdbx_description
1 polymer ?
#
loop_
_entity_poly.entity_id
_entity_poly.type
_entity_poly.pdbx_seq_one_letter_code
_entity_poly.pdbx_strand_id
1 'polypeptide(L)'
;ADARRRLVLKACFLAALAEHAPAVVKHPTREKKWRKGDLDAIAAGTLARVKNDGPRSELHCVVGVDDFNANLRYAKGSLVYLRAETKPPLRVLLYASLPPPTRAETPPPTVASGGGANDAAEREKRAAAANAAAANGVK
;
A
#
# COMPACT_ATOMS: atom_id res chain seq x y z
N ALA A 1 15.90 18.02 -1.06
CA ALA A 1 15.08 17.36 -2.10
C ALA A 1 13.58 17.39 -1.75
N ASP A 2 13.21 17.07 -0.51
CA ASP A 2 11.81 16.93 -0.07
C ASP A 2 10.94 18.19 -0.19
N ALA A 3 11.48 19.37 0.15
CA ALA A 3 10.75 20.63 0.02
C ALA A 3 10.41 20.96 -1.44
N ARG A 4 11.36 20.74 -2.37
CA ARG A 4 11.15 20.94 -3.82
C ARG A 4 10.09 19.96 -4.33
N ARG A 5 10.18 18.68 -3.96
CA ARG A 5 9.18 17.67 -4.34
C ARG A 5 7.78 18.03 -3.84
N ARG A 6 7.65 18.42 -2.56
CA ARG A 6 6.37 18.87 -1.98
C ARG A 6 5.81 20.08 -2.73
N LEU A 7 6.66 21.05 -3.10
CA LEU A 7 6.24 22.22 -3.87
C LEU A 7 5.70 21.84 -5.25
N VAL A 8 6.40 20.94 -5.97
CA VAL A 8 5.95 20.44 -7.28
C VAL A 8 4.61 19.72 -7.16
N LEU A 9 4.46 18.80 -6.21
CA LEU A 9 3.21 18.06 -6.02
C LEU A 9 2.04 19.00 -5.65
N LYS A 10 2.31 20.02 -4.82
CA LYS A 10 1.32 21.05 -4.51
C LYS A 10 0.90 21.82 -5.77
N ALA A 11 1.85 22.19 -6.62
CA ALA A 11 1.55 22.88 -7.88
C ALA A 11 0.75 21.99 -8.84
N CYS A 12 1.09 20.71 -8.98
CA CYS A 12 0.34 19.74 -9.78
C CYS A 12 -1.11 19.60 -9.28
N PHE A 13 -1.30 19.51 -7.96
CA PHE A 13 -2.63 19.45 -7.35
C PHE A 13 -3.43 20.73 -7.62
N LEU A 14 -2.83 21.91 -7.43
CA LEU A 14 -3.51 23.19 -7.68
C LEU A 14 -3.89 23.35 -9.16
N ALA A 15 -3.06 22.89 -10.08
CA ALA A 15 -3.38 22.89 -11.51
C ALA A 15 -4.57 21.97 -11.83
N ALA A 16 -4.60 20.76 -11.27
CA ALA A 16 -5.73 19.84 -11.42
C ALA A 16 -7.02 20.39 -10.79
N LEU A 17 -6.91 21.04 -9.64
CA LEU A 17 -8.04 21.71 -8.98
C LEU A 17 -8.60 22.86 -9.82
N ALA A 18 -7.73 23.65 -10.45
CA ALA A 18 -8.14 24.75 -11.33
C ALA A 18 -8.83 24.24 -12.61
N GLU A 19 -8.42 23.09 -13.14
CA GLU A 19 -9.01 22.47 -14.32
C GLU A 19 -10.40 21.87 -14.02
N HIS A 20 -10.50 21.04 -12.98
CA HIS A 20 -11.71 20.27 -12.70
C HIS A 20 -12.70 21.00 -11.77
N ALA A 21 -12.24 22.00 -11.02
CA ALA A 21 -13.08 22.79 -10.11
C ALA A 21 -12.66 24.28 -10.07
N PRO A 22 -12.68 25.00 -11.22
CA PRO A 22 -12.21 26.38 -11.31
C PRO A 22 -12.94 27.34 -10.35
N ALA A 23 -14.23 27.09 -10.08
CA ALA A 23 -15.02 27.88 -9.15
C ALA A 23 -14.47 27.84 -7.70
N VAL A 24 -13.84 26.73 -7.30
CA VAL A 24 -13.24 26.58 -5.97
C VAL A 24 -11.95 27.38 -5.86
N VAL A 25 -11.15 27.45 -6.93
CA VAL A 25 -9.93 28.26 -6.94
C VAL A 25 -10.27 29.76 -6.89
N LYS A 26 -11.33 30.18 -7.60
CA LYS A 26 -11.81 31.57 -7.58
C LYS A 26 -12.48 31.95 -6.26
N HIS A 27 -13.22 31.02 -5.66
CA HIS A 27 -13.99 31.24 -4.44
C HIS A 27 -13.78 30.09 -3.43
N PRO A 28 -12.60 30.02 -2.77
CA PRO A 28 -12.23 28.88 -1.93
C PRO A 28 -13.10 28.73 -0.68
N THR A 29 -13.67 29.83 -0.19
CA THR A 29 -14.55 29.85 0.99
C THR A 29 -15.99 29.48 0.68
N ARG A 30 -16.37 29.41 -0.60
CA ARG A 30 -17.72 29.02 -1.02
C ARG A 30 -17.88 27.52 -0.85
N GLU A 31 -18.99 27.12 -0.24
CA GLU A 31 -19.30 25.71 -0.03
C GLU A 31 -19.50 24.98 -1.36
N LYS A 32 -18.81 23.85 -1.52
CA LYS A 32 -18.97 22.94 -2.65
C LYS A 32 -19.32 21.55 -2.14
N LYS A 33 -20.37 20.97 -2.72
CA LYS A 33 -20.68 19.55 -2.57
C LYS A 33 -19.76 18.74 -3.48
N TRP A 34 -18.80 18.03 -2.90
CA TRP A 34 -17.88 17.16 -3.63
C TRP A 34 -18.55 15.83 -3.97
N ARG A 35 -18.48 15.43 -5.24
CA ARG A 35 -18.85 14.07 -5.67
C ARG A 35 -17.60 13.22 -5.83
N LYS A 36 -17.74 11.90 -5.67
CA LYS A 36 -16.64 10.95 -5.88
C LYS A 36 -15.93 11.17 -7.22
N GLY A 37 -16.68 11.34 -8.31
CA GLY A 37 -16.12 11.59 -9.64
C GLY A 37 -15.31 12.89 -9.75
N ASP A 38 -15.67 13.94 -9.00
CA ASP A 38 -14.90 15.19 -8.99
C ASP A 38 -13.54 14.97 -8.30
N LEU A 39 -13.54 14.22 -7.19
CA LEU A 39 -12.32 13.92 -6.43
C LEU A 39 -11.39 12.98 -7.22
N ASP A 40 -11.96 11.95 -7.85
CA ASP A 40 -11.22 11.02 -8.72
C ASP A 40 -10.58 11.77 -9.91
N ALA A 41 -11.30 12.71 -10.53
CA ALA A 41 -10.76 13.53 -11.62
C ALA A 41 -9.60 14.41 -11.16
N ILE A 42 -9.70 15.04 -9.98
CA ILE A 42 -8.61 15.83 -9.40
C ILE A 42 -7.39 14.94 -9.09
N ALA A 43 -7.61 13.74 -8.54
CA ALA A 43 -6.53 12.79 -8.26
C ALA A 43 -5.80 12.38 -9.55
N ALA A 44 -6.56 11.99 -10.58
CA ALA A 44 -6.02 11.61 -11.89
C ALA A 44 -5.30 12.77 -12.59
N GLY A 45 -5.90 13.96 -12.60
CA GLY A 45 -5.30 15.17 -13.17
C GLY A 45 -4.04 15.62 -12.43
N THR A 46 -3.94 15.33 -11.13
CA THR A 46 -2.72 15.55 -10.35
C THR A 46 -1.62 14.58 -10.79
N LEU A 47 -1.92 13.28 -10.87
CA LEU A 47 -0.96 12.25 -11.26
C LEU A 47 -0.44 12.43 -12.68
N ALA A 48 -1.31 12.79 -13.63
CA ALA A 48 -0.93 13.04 -15.03
C ALA A 48 0.14 14.12 -15.21
N ARG A 49 0.29 15.01 -14.21
CA ARG A 49 1.25 16.13 -14.23
C ARG A 49 2.55 15.81 -13.49
N VAL A 50 2.59 14.75 -12.69
CA VAL A 50 3.80 14.37 -11.98
C VAL A 50 4.64 13.52 -12.90
N LYS A 51 5.83 14.00 -13.26
CA LYS A 51 6.82 13.16 -13.94
C LYS A 51 7.23 12.04 -13.01
N ASN A 52 7.03 10.80 -13.45
CA ASN A 52 7.45 9.64 -12.69
C ASN A 52 8.95 9.43 -12.98
N ASP A 53 9.80 9.98 -12.11
CA ASP A 53 11.26 10.03 -12.33
C ASP A 53 11.96 8.66 -12.15
N GLY A 54 11.22 7.55 -12.02
CA GLY A 54 11.79 6.23 -11.77
C GLY A 54 10.98 5.08 -12.39
N PRO A 55 11.64 4.11 -13.06
CA PRO A 55 10.98 3.01 -13.78
C PRO A 55 10.35 1.92 -12.88
N ARG A 56 10.31 2.10 -11.55
CA ARG A 56 9.96 1.02 -10.59
C ARG A 56 8.96 1.40 -9.50
N SER A 57 8.48 2.65 -9.46
CA SER A 57 7.56 3.08 -8.40
C SER A 57 6.29 3.65 -9.03
N GLU A 58 5.15 3.04 -8.74
CA GLU A 58 3.86 3.60 -9.13
C GLU A 58 3.48 4.71 -8.15
N LEU A 59 3.12 5.89 -8.67
CA LEU A 59 2.68 7.01 -7.85
C LEU A 59 1.17 6.93 -7.65
N HIS A 60 0.74 6.99 -6.40
CA HIS A 60 -0.67 7.00 -6.02
C HIS A 60 -1.05 8.38 -5.48
N CYS A 61 -2.29 8.78 -5.73
CA CYS A 61 -2.89 10.02 -5.25
C CYS A 61 -4.30 9.72 -4.74
N VAL A 62 -4.56 10.08 -3.49
CA VAL A 62 -5.88 9.98 -2.86
C VAL A 62 -6.33 11.39 -2.51
N VAL A 63 -7.52 11.77 -2.97
CA VAL A 63 -8.15 13.05 -2.67
C VAL A 63 -9.44 12.78 -1.93
N GLY A 64 -9.60 13.39 -0.76
CA GLY A 64 -10.78 13.22 0.09
C GLY A 64 -11.27 14.53 0.66
N VAL A 65 -12.55 14.51 1.05
CA VAL A 65 -13.12 15.45 2.01
C VAL A 65 -13.05 14.80 3.39
N ASP A 66 -12.88 15.60 4.43
CA ASP A 66 -12.78 15.14 5.82
C ASP A 66 -11.55 14.26 6.14
N ASP A 67 -11.39 13.92 7.42
CA ASP A 67 -10.25 13.19 7.94
C ASP A 67 -10.31 11.72 7.53
N PHE A 68 -9.22 11.19 7.00
CA PHE A 68 -9.08 9.77 6.70
C PHE A 68 -7.77 9.20 7.24
N ASN A 69 -7.79 7.90 7.52
CA ASN A 69 -6.62 7.13 7.95
C ASN A 69 -6.43 5.94 7.01
N ALA A 70 -5.17 5.65 6.66
CA ALA A 70 -4.82 4.54 5.80
C ALA A 70 -3.51 3.89 6.30
N ASN A 71 -3.49 2.56 6.34
CA ASN A 71 -2.28 1.78 6.60
C ASN A 71 -1.70 1.29 5.27
N LEU A 72 -0.56 1.85 4.87
CA LEU A 72 0.00 1.70 3.52
C LEU A 72 1.51 1.43 3.59
N ARG A 73 2.01 0.64 2.65
CA ARG A 73 3.46 0.49 2.40
C ARG A 73 3.87 1.42 1.26
N TYR A 74 4.91 2.23 1.49
CA TYR A 74 5.37 3.23 0.52
C TYR A 74 6.89 3.37 0.52
N ALA A 75 7.44 3.86 -0.59
CA ALA A 75 8.86 4.16 -0.72
C ALA A 75 9.26 5.28 0.25
N LYS A 76 10.37 5.10 0.98
CA LYS A 76 10.87 6.08 1.95
C LYS A 76 11.01 7.47 1.31
N GLY A 77 10.51 8.51 1.99
CA GLY A 77 10.55 9.90 1.50
C GLY A 77 9.54 10.22 0.38
N SER A 78 8.72 9.26 -0.05
CA SER A 78 7.72 9.50 -1.10
C SER A 78 6.36 10.01 -0.59
N LEU A 79 6.08 9.85 0.71
CA LEU A 79 4.81 10.25 1.32
C LEU A 79 4.70 11.77 1.42
N VAL A 80 3.64 12.33 0.86
CA VAL A 80 3.30 13.75 0.94
C VAL A 80 1.83 13.88 1.28
N TYR A 81 1.58 14.64 2.34
CA TYR A 81 0.24 15.01 2.78
C TYR A 81 0.03 16.51 2.57
N LEU A 82 -1.06 16.88 1.91
CA LEU A 82 -1.45 18.25 1.65
C LEU A 82 -2.87 18.51 2.18
N ARG A 83 -3.08 19.71 2.72
CA ARG A 83 -4.40 20.23 3.06
C ARG A 83 -4.65 21.49 2.22
N ALA A 84 -5.79 21.54 1.56
CA ALA A 84 -6.25 22.72 0.84
C ALA A 84 -7.41 23.37 1.60
N GLU A 85 -7.32 24.69 1.78
CA GLU A 85 -8.29 25.50 2.53
C GLU A 85 -9.53 25.80 1.67
N THR A 86 -10.24 24.74 1.26
CA THR A 86 -11.54 24.79 0.59
C THR A 86 -12.67 24.58 1.59
N LYS A 87 -13.93 24.77 1.18
CA LYS A 87 -15.11 24.45 2.01
C LYS A 87 -15.98 23.35 1.37
N PRO A 88 -15.99 22.10 1.90
CA PRO A 88 -15.15 21.57 2.98
C PRO A 88 -13.68 21.43 2.56
N PRO A 89 -12.71 21.37 3.52
CA PRO A 89 -11.29 21.27 3.21
C PRO A 89 -10.95 19.97 2.48
N LEU A 90 -10.19 20.07 1.40
CA LEU A 90 -9.66 18.90 0.70
C LEU A 90 -8.36 18.43 1.36
N ARG A 91 -8.24 17.12 1.52
CA ARG A 91 -7.02 16.45 1.97
C ARG A 91 -6.50 15.58 0.83
N VAL A 92 -5.19 15.63 0.63
CA VAL A 92 -4.52 14.92 -0.46
C VAL A 92 -3.36 14.12 0.10
N LEU A 93 -3.34 12.83 -0.20
CA LEU A 93 -2.24 11.92 0.12
C LEU A 93 -1.60 11.45 -1.17
N LEU A 94 -0.30 11.70 -1.33
CA LEU A 94 0.49 11.19 -2.43
C LEU A 94 1.62 10.31 -1.90
N TYR A 95 1.83 9.16 -2.52
CA TYR A 95 2.92 8.25 -2.15
C TYR A 95 3.33 7.41 -3.34
N ALA A 96 4.59 6.98 -3.37
CA ALA A 96 5.05 5.98 -4.32
C ALA A 96 4.97 4.61 -3.65
N SER A 97 4.40 3.62 -4.34
CA SER A 97 4.43 2.24 -3.88
C SER A 97 5.85 1.68 -3.88
N LEU A 98 6.05 0.62 -3.10
CA LEU A 98 7.26 -0.18 -3.23
C LEU A 98 7.19 -0.97 -4.54
N PRO A 99 8.31 -1.16 -5.25
CA PRO A 99 8.33 -2.07 -6.38
C PRO A 99 7.79 -3.44 -5.94
N PRO A 100 7.05 -4.13 -6.83
CA PRO A 100 6.66 -5.50 -6.54
C PRO A 100 7.91 -6.30 -6.20
N PRO A 101 7.83 -7.23 -5.24
CA PRO A 101 8.97 -8.07 -4.92
C PRO A 101 9.45 -8.72 -6.22
N THR A 102 10.74 -8.59 -6.52
CA THR A 102 11.35 -9.38 -7.58
C THR A 102 11.00 -10.81 -7.25
N ARG A 103 10.23 -11.48 -8.12
CA ARG A 103 9.87 -12.88 -7.99
C ARG A 103 11.21 -13.60 -7.82
N ALA A 104 11.58 -13.95 -6.59
CA ALA A 104 12.68 -14.85 -6.37
C ALA A 104 12.29 -16.07 -7.18
N GLU A 105 13.12 -16.44 -8.15
CA GLU A 105 12.98 -17.73 -8.81
C GLU A 105 12.81 -18.73 -7.68
N THR A 106 11.62 -19.32 -7.59
CA THR A 106 11.41 -20.49 -6.76
C THR A 106 12.53 -21.42 -7.19
N PRO A 107 13.47 -21.81 -6.31
CA PRO A 107 14.42 -22.84 -6.71
C PRO A 107 13.58 -24.00 -7.23
N PRO A 108 13.93 -24.57 -8.40
CA PRO A 108 13.15 -25.67 -8.97
C PRO A 108 12.95 -26.72 -7.87
N PRO A 109 11.78 -27.36 -7.80
CA PRO A 109 11.57 -28.41 -6.82
C PRO A 109 12.74 -29.37 -6.94
N THR A 110 13.55 -29.46 -5.90
CA THR A 110 14.60 -30.45 -5.81
C THR A 110 13.85 -31.77 -5.88
N VAL A 111 13.88 -32.42 -7.04
CA VAL A 111 13.49 -33.81 -7.19
C VAL A 111 14.42 -34.57 -6.26
N ALA A 112 13.93 -34.80 -5.04
CA ALA A 112 14.50 -35.77 -4.15
C ALA A 112 14.35 -37.12 -4.86
N SER A 113 15.38 -37.52 -5.60
CA SER A 113 15.71 -38.93 -5.77
C SER A 113 16.07 -39.46 -4.38
N GLY A 114 15.03 -39.72 -3.59
CA GLY A 114 15.10 -40.34 -2.27
C GLY A 114 14.36 -41.66 -2.34
N GLY A 115 15.06 -42.68 -2.85
CA GLY A 115 14.69 -44.07 -2.62
C GLY A 115 14.46 -44.28 -1.13
N GLY A 116 13.30 -44.87 -0.82
CA GLY A 116 12.89 -45.18 0.53
C GLY A 116 13.82 -46.19 1.18
N ALA A 117 14.19 -45.91 2.42
CA ALA A 117 14.45 -46.86 3.50
C ALA A 117 15.13 -46.03 4.60
N ASN A 118 14.38 -45.64 5.64
CA ASN A 118 14.88 -45.49 7.01
C ASN A 118 13.83 -44.98 8.03
N ASP A 119 12.58 -44.71 7.62
CA ASP A 119 11.51 -44.27 8.55
C ASP A 119 10.65 -45.39 9.17
N ALA A 120 11.07 -46.66 9.04
CA ALA A 120 10.37 -47.79 9.65
C ALA A 120 10.87 -48.11 11.08
N ALA A 121 12.13 -47.80 11.40
CA ALA A 121 12.76 -48.21 12.66
C ALA A 121 12.44 -47.29 13.86
N GLU A 122 12.03 -46.04 13.62
CA GLU A 122 11.77 -45.08 14.72
C GLU A 122 10.31 -45.10 15.23
N ARG A 123 9.38 -45.63 14.42
CA ARG A 123 7.95 -45.78 14.82
C ARG A 123 7.70 -46.95 15.76
N GLU A 124 8.49 -48.01 15.68
CA GLU A 124 8.32 -49.19 16.54
C GLU A 124 8.84 -48.95 17.97
N LYS A 125 9.86 -48.09 18.14
CA LYS A 125 10.39 -47.74 19.46
C LYS A 125 9.53 -46.74 20.24
N ARG A 126 8.70 -45.93 19.55
CA ARG A 126 7.73 -45.01 20.20
C ARG A 126 6.40 -45.67 20.56
N ALA A 127 6.02 -46.78 19.92
CA ALA A 127 4.82 -47.54 20.27
C ALA A 127 4.99 -48.36 21.57
N ALA A 128 6.20 -48.85 21.86
CA ALA A 128 6.49 -49.59 23.09
C ALA A 128 6.53 -48.71 24.36
N ALA A 129 6.88 -47.42 24.24
CA ALA A 129 6.93 -46.50 25.37
C ALA A 129 5.54 -45.95 25.79
N ALA A 130 4.55 -46.00 24.90
CA ALA A 130 3.18 -45.56 25.20
C ALA A 130 2.36 -46.59 26.00
N ASN A 131 2.70 -47.88 25.92
CA ASN A 131 1.97 -48.94 26.63
C ASN A 131 2.47 -49.21 28.07
N ALA A 132 3.59 -48.61 28.50
CA ALA A 132 4.09 -48.73 29.88
C ALA A 132 3.56 -47.62 30.82
N ALA A 133 3.03 -46.52 30.28
CA ALA A 133 2.52 -45.40 31.07
C ALA A 133 1.03 -45.54 31.46
N ALA A 134 0.30 -46.49 30.87
CA ALA A 134 -1.13 -46.73 31.15
C ALA A 134 -1.40 -47.75 32.26
N ALA A 135 -0.37 -48.34 32.87
CA ALA A 135 -0.50 -49.38 33.90
C ALA A 135 -0.24 -48.88 35.34
N ASN A 136 -0.30 -47.56 35.60
CA ASN A 136 -0.15 -47.01 36.95
C ASN A 136 -1.12 -45.84 37.21
N GLY A 137 -2.43 -46.09 37.17
CA GLY A 137 -3.36 -45.04 37.60
C GLY A 137 -4.85 -45.29 37.43
N VAL A 138 -5.40 -46.38 37.98
CA VAL A 138 -6.79 -46.37 38.50
C VAL A 138 -6.88 -47.29 39.73
N LYS A 139 -6.96 -46.64 40.90
CA LYS A 139 -7.39 -47.11 42.24
C LYS A 139 -6.56 -48.18 42.96
#